data_AF-A0A6N7MK57-F1
#
_entry.id   AF-A0A6N7MK57-F1
#
_cell.length_a   1.000
_cell.length_b   1.000
_cell.length_c   1.000
_cell.angle_alpha   90.00
_cell.angle_beta   90.00
_cell.angle_gamma   90.00
#
_symmetry.space_group_name_H-M   'P 1'
#
loop_
_entity.id
_entity.type
_entity.pdbx_description
1 polymer ?
#
loop_
_entity_poly.entity_id
_entity_poly.type
_entity_poly.pdbx_seq_one_letter_code
_entity_poly.pdbx_strand_id
1 'polypeptide(L)'
;MDMDYPVFDIIYNEGIFVGYRWYEHKNIQPLYAFGHGLSYSTFEYSNLKTNAENYKMDDDVLVKVDVTNTSEVEGKETVQLYVKDLEASVERHVKELKDFQKVHLKAGEKKTVYFTLNKRDFAFWDENTSSWKVEPGKFEIQIGASSADIKLVKNFCKFNANTN
;
A
#
# COMPACT_ATOMS: atom_id res chain seq x y z
N MET A 1 45.21 19.41 8.19
CA MET A 1 45.25 17.94 8.05
C MET A 1 44.05 17.63 7.16
N ASP A 2 44.25 17.83 5.86
CA ASP A 2 43.18 17.75 4.87
C ASP A 2 42.97 16.27 4.52
N MET A 3 41.79 15.75 4.84
CA MET A 3 41.38 14.42 4.40
C MET A 3 40.87 14.52 2.97
N ASP A 4 41.75 14.28 2.01
CA ASP A 4 41.40 14.01 0.61
C ASP A 4 40.72 12.64 0.52
N TYR A 5 39.40 12.61 0.70
CA TYR A 5 38.61 11.45 0.29
C TYR A 5 38.29 11.57 -1.21
N PRO A 6 38.43 10.48 -1.99
CA PRO A 6 37.97 10.49 -3.37
C PRO A 6 36.45 10.76 -3.41
N VAL A 7 36.07 11.81 -4.14
CA VAL A 7 34.68 12.12 -4.45
C VAL A 7 34.25 11.18 -5.58
N PHE A 8 33.26 10.34 -5.31
CA PHE A 8 32.64 9.48 -6.31
C PHE A 8 31.28 10.05 -6.67
N ASP A 9 31.07 10.36 -7.96
CA ASP A 9 29.74 10.62 -8.49
C ASP A 9 28.98 9.30 -8.63
N ILE A 10 28.01 9.10 -7.75
CA ILE A 10 27.10 7.94 -7.79
C ILE A 10 25.77 8.42 -8.36
N ILE A 11 25.52 8.07 -9.61
CA ILE A 11 24.26 8.37 -10.29
C ILE A 11 23.25 7.26 -9.97
N TYR A 12 22.13 7.64 -9.34
CA TYR A 12 21.03 6.74 -8.97
C TYR A 12 20.18 6.41 -10.21
N ASN A 13 20.67 5.50 -11.05
CA ASN A 13 20.01 5.09 -12.29
C ASN A 13 18.70 4.30 -12.05
N GLU A 14 18.44 3.84 -10.82
CA GLU A 14 17.25 3.08 -10.43
C GLU A 14 15.99 3.94 -10.21
N GLY A 15 16.15 5.27 -10.16
CA GLY A 15 15.03 6.21 -9.99
C GLY A 15 14.18 5.90 -8.75
N ILE A 16 12.86 5.84 -8.92
CA ILE A 16 11.92 5.51 -7.84
C ILE A 16 11.86 4.01 -7.50
N PHE A 17 12.44 3.14 -8.33
CA PHE A 17 12.37 1.68 -8.21
C PHE A 17 13.45 1.14 -7.28
N VAL A 18 13.31 1.39 -5.98
CA VAL A 18 14.20 0.87 -4.93
C VAL A 18 13.47 -0.20 -4.11
N GLY A 19 14.14 -1.32 -3.83
CA GLY A 19 13.63 -2.40 -2.97
C GLY A 19 12.49 -3.20 -3.62
N TYR A 20 11.42 -3.47 -2.88
CA TYR A 20 10.30 -4.32 -3.35
C TYR A 20 9.65 -3.79 -4.64
N ARG A 21 9.66 -2.46 -4.81
CA ARG A 21 9.15 -1.77 -6.00
C ARG A 21 9.87 -2.19 -7.27
N TRP A 22 11.17 -2.46 -7.19
CA TRP A 22 11.99 -2.96 -8.29
C TRP A 22 11.69 -4.42 -8.60
N TYR A 23 11.60 -5.27 -7.57
CA TYR A 23 11.30 -6.69 -7.73
C TYR A 23 9.92 -6.91 -8.38
N GLU A 24 8.91 -6.17 -7.93
CA GLU A 24 7.56 -6.25 -8.50
C GLU A 24 7.50 -5.70 -9.94
N HIS A 25 8.21 -4.60 -10.24
CA HIS A 25 8.28 -4.05 -11.60
C HIS A 25 8.99 -5.01 -12.58
N LYS A 26 10.08 -5.64 -12.12
CA LYS A 26 10.83 -6.64 -12.91
C LYS A 26 10.19 -8.04 -12.91
N ASN A 27 9.07 -8.22 -12.21
CA ASN A 27 8.40 -9.50 -12.02
C ASN A 27 9.35 -10.61 -11.49
N ILE A 28 10.29 -10.22 -10.63
CA ILE A 28 11.26 -11.10 -9.98
C ILE A 28 10.68 -11.54 -8.63
N GLN A 29 10.52 -12.85 -8.44
CA GLN A 29 10.07 -13.38 -7.15
C GLN A 29 11.21 -13.31 -6.12
N PRO A 30 11.09 -12.49 -5.05
CA PRO A 30 12.09 -12.44 -4.01
C PRO A 30 12.01 -13.71 -3.14
N LEU A 31 13.12 -14.07 -2.49
CA LEU A 31 13.13 -15.18 -1.53
C LEU A 31 12.19 -14.91 -0.33
N TYR A 32 12.16 -13.66 0.12
CA TYR A 32 11.19 -13.14 1.08
C TYR A 32 10.70 -11.77 0.63
N ALA A 33 9.39 -11.63 0.47
CA ALA A 33 8.78 -10.38 0.05
C ALA A 33 8.84 -9.32 1.15
N PHE A 34 8.67 -8.06 0.76
CA PHE A 34 8.59 -6.98 1.74
C PHE A 34 7.35 -7.13 2.62
N GLY A 35 7.52 -6.88 3.92
CA GLY A 35 6.47 -7.10 4.91
C GLY A 35 6.19 -8.57 5.22
N HIS A 36 6.98 -9.52 4.69
CA HIS A 36 6.83 -10.94 5.01
C HIS A 36 7.28 -11.23 6.44
N GLY A 37 6.44 -11.96 7.18
CA GLY A 37 6.75 -12.45 8.51
C GLY A 37 5.88 -13.66 8.83
N LEU A 38 6.51 -14.74 9.29
CA LEU A 38 5.78 -15.90 9.79
C LEU A 38 5.31 -15.64 11.22
N SER A 39 4.20 -16.29 11.58
CA SER A 39 3.67 -16.32 12.92
C SER A 39 3.35 -17.77 13.31
N TYR A 40 3.39 -18.07 14.61
CA TYR A 40 2.86 -19.33 15.12
C TYR A 40 1.32 -19.38 15.10
N SER A 41 0.68 -18.24 14.90
CA SER A 41 -0.76 -18.10 14.72
C SER A 41 -1.13 -17.90 13.26
N THR A 42 -2.34 -18.32 12.88
CA THR A 42 -2.93 -18.08 11.57
C THR A 42 -4.00 -17.00 11.66
N PHE A 43 -4.06 -16.12 10.65
CA PHE A 43 -5.01 -15.02 10.63
C PHE A 43 -5.81 -15.00 9.33
N GLU A 44 -7.11 -14.74 9.46
CA GLU A 44 -8.05 -14.60 8.35
C GLU A 44 -8.53 -13.15 8.27
N TYR A 45 -8.65 -12.66 7.04
CA TYR A 45 -9.07 -11.30 6.72
C TYR A 45 -10.42 -11.35 6.04
N SER A 46 -11.37 -10.53 6.48
CA SER A 46 -12.71 -10.50 5.91
C SER A 46 -13.33 -9.09 5.97
N ASN A 47 -14.48 -8.92 5.33
CA ASN A 47 -15.34 -7.73 5.46
C ASN A 47 -14.63 -6.39 5.12
N LEU A 48 -13.77 -6.39 4.09
CA LEU A 48 -13.14 -5.17 3.58
C LEU A 48 -14.21 -4.17 3.11
N LYS A 49 -14.27 -3.02 3.78
CA LYS A 49 -15.23 -1.95 3.51
C LYS A 49 -14.51 -0.62 3.39
N THR A 50 -15.03 0.23 2.51
CA THR A 50 -14.47 1.53 2.20
C THR A 50 -15.62 2.53 2.04
N ASN A 51 -15.45 3.79 2.46
CA ASN A 51 -16.38 4.88 2.10
C ASN A 51 -16.12 5.43 0.68
N ALA A 52 -15.17 4.85 -0.04
CA ALA A 52 -14.69 5.32 -1.34
C ALA A 52 -15.74 5.29 -2.48
N GLU A 53 -16.89 4.64 -2.29
CA GLU A 53 -17.96 4.54 -3.28
C GLU A 53 -18.62 5.89 -3.58
N ASN A 54 -18.51 6.87 -2.67
CA ASN A 54 -19.07 8.23 -2.82
C ASN A 54 -18.03 9.33 -2.52
N TYR A 55 -16.75 9.05 -2.82
CA TYR A 55 -15.63 9.91 -2.44
C TYR A 55 -15.60 11.25 -3.21
N LYS A 56 -15.60 12.40 -2.50
CA LYS A 56 -15.27 13.71 -3.09
C LYS A 56 -13.77 13.97 -3.02
N MET A 57 -13.28 14.87 -3.89
CA MET A 57 -11.84 15.07 -4.14
C MET A 57 -10.98 15.41 -2.89
N ASP A 58 -11.62 15.90 -1.82
CA ASP A 58 -10.97 16.32 -0.57
C ASP A 58 -11.45 15.53 0.68
N ASP A 59 -12.26 14.48 0.51
CA ASP A 59 -12.64 13.63 1.63
C ASP A 59 -11.48 12.70 2.02
N ASP A 60 -11.52 12.07 3.19
CA ASP A 60 -10.62 10.97 3.53
C ASP A 60 -11.26 9.62 3.15
N VAL A 61 -10.44 8.69 2.62
CA VAL A 61 -10.87 7.31 2.39
C VAL A 61 -10.67 6.51 3.66
N LEU A 62 -11.77 6.14 4.29
CA LEU A 62 -11.80 5.24 5.43
C LEU A 62 -11.85 3.80 4.92
N VAL A 63 -10.87 3.00 5.30
CA VAL A 63 -10.80 1.57 5.01
C VAL A 63 -10.92 0.81 6.32
N LYS A 64 -11.77 -0.21 6.35
CA LYS A 64 -11.85 -1.12 7.48
C LYS A 64 -11.86 -2.56 7.04
N VAL A 65 -11.24 -3.42 7.84
CA VAL A 65 -11.13 -4.86 7.60
C VAL A 65 -11.22 -5.60 8.92
N ASP A 66 -11.89 -6.74 8.91
CA ASP A 66 -11.95 -7.62 10.08
C ASP A 66 -10.83 -8.65 9.99
N VAL A 67 -10.03 -8.76 11.05
CA VAL A 67 -8.95 -9.73 11.17
C VAL A 67 -9.26 -10.66 12.33
N THR A 68 -9.25 -11.96 12.05
CA THR A 68 -9.56 -13.03 13.01
C THR A 68 -8.35 -13.92 13.20
N ASN A 69 -7.96 -14.18 14.44
CA ASN A 69 -7.00 -15.24 14.74
C ASN A 69 -7.73 -16.59 14.71
N THR A 70 -7.38 -17.43 13.74
CA THR A 70 -8.02 -18.75 13.52
C THR A 70 -7.25 -19.89 14.16
N SER A 71 -6.17 -19.60 14.90
CA SER A 71 -5.36 -20.60 15.60
C SER A 71 -5.71 -20.71 17.09
N GLU A 72 -5.13 -21.72 17.74
CA GLU A 72 -5.28 -21.98 19.18
C GLU A 72 -4.34 -21.13 20.06
N VAL A 73 -3.40 -20.40 19.46
CA VAL A 73 -2.38 -19.61 20.17
C VAL A 73 -2.60 -18.13 19.89
N GLU A 74 -2.43 -17.29 20.91
CA GLU A 74 -2.45 -15.84 20.71
C GLU A 74 -1.27 -15.37 19.86
N GLY A 75 -1.47 -14.29 19.09
CA GLY A 75 -0.46 -13.79 18.17
C GLY A 75 -0.59 -12.31 17.89
N LYS A 76 0.34 -11.78 17.10
CA LYS A 76 0.30 -10.41 16.58
C LYS A 76 0.36 -10.46 15.06
N GLU A 77 -0.57 -9.79 14.41
CA GLU A 77 -0.67 -9.70 12.96
C GLU A 77 -0.36 -8.27 12.51
N THR A 78 0.35 -8.10 11.39
CA THR A 78 0.67 -6.79 10.81
C THR A 78 -0.12 -6.61 9.52
N VAL A 79 -1.29 -6.00 9.65
CA VAL A 79 -2.19 -5.70 8.54
C VAL A 79 -1.61 -4.58 7.72
N GLN A 80 -1.34 -4.83 6.44
CA GLN A 80 -0.71 -3.87 5.53
C GLN A 80 -1.72 -3.42 4.47
N LEU A 81 -1.79 -2.10 4.25
CA LEU A 81 -2.63 -1.48 3.24
C LEU A 81 -1.75 -0.95 2.10
N TYR A 82 -2.01 -1.49 0.91
CA TYR A 82 -1.41 -1.05 -0.34
C TYR A 82 -2.43 -0.36 -1.24
N VAL A 83 -1.98 0.64 -1.98
CA VAL A 83 -2.76 1.29 -3.04
C VAL A 83 -2.07 1.04 -4.38
N LYS A 84 -2.86 0.61 -5.35
CA LYS A 84 -2.46 0.45 -6.74
C LYS A 84 -3.27 1.39 -7.62
N ASP A 85 -2.58 2.13 -8.47
CA ASP A 85 -3.19 2.96 -9.50
C ASP A 85 -3.32 2.13 -10.79
N LEU A 86 -4.54 2.02 -11.33
CA LEU A 86 -4.83 1.21 -12.52
C LEU A 86 -4.82 2.02 -13.81
N GLU A 87 -4.88 3.35 -13.74
CA GLU A 87 -5.07 4.24 -14.89
C GLU A 87 -4.04 5.39 -14.95
N ALA A 88 -2.93 5.27 -14.22
CA ALA A 88 -1.87 6.26 -14.17
C ALA A 88 -1.38 6.68 -15.57
N SER A 89 -1.30 8.00 -15.80
CA SER A 89 -0.76 8.58 -17.04
C SER A 89 0.78 8.46 -17.15
N VAL A 90 1.45 8.18 -16.03
CA VAL A 90 2.89 8.04 -15.89
C VAL A 90 3.26 6.64 -15.39
N GLU A 91 4.49 6.18 -15.65
CA GLU A 91 4.99 4.91 -15.15
C GLU A 91 5.07 4.95 -13.61
N ARG A 92 4.14 4.27 -12.93
CA ARG A 92 4.07 4.18 -11.47
C ARG A 92 4.43 2.79 -10.96
N HIS A 93 4.69 2.69 -9.67
CA HIS A 93 4.84 1.42 -8.99
C HIS A 93 3.57 0.58 -9.08
N VAL A 94 3.74 -0.73 -9.20
CA VAL A 94 2.61 -1.68 -9.30
C VAL A 94 1.68 -1.60 -8.08
N LYS A 95 2.22 -1.28 -6.90
CA LYS A 95 1.49 -0.93 -5.66
C LYS A 95 2.42 -0.26 -4.65
N GLU A 96 1.85 0.57 -3.79
CA GLU A 96 2.58 1.30 -2.76
C GLU A 96 1.98 1.04 -1.38
N LEU A 97 2.80 0.70 -0.38
CA LEU A 97 2.36 0.65 1.01
C LEU A 97 2.01 2.07 1.45
N LYS A 98 0.78 2.26 1.96
CA LYS A 98 0.32 3.57 2.47
C LYS A 98 0.18 3.58 3.98
N ASP A 99 -0.25 2.46 4.56
CA ASP A 99 -0.40 2.35 6.01
C ASP A 99 -0.26 0.89 6.45
N PHE A 100 0.05 0.68 7.72
CA PHE A 100 0.07 -0.64 8.34
C PHE A 100 -0.30 -0.54 9.82
N GLN A 101 -0.98 -1.57 10.33
CA GLN A 101 -1.32 -1.65 11.75
C GLN A 101 -1.02 -3.03 12.31
N LYS A 102 -0.35 -3.04 13.47
CA LYS A 102 -0.06 -4.25 14.22
C LYS A 102 -1.14 -4.47 15.27
N VAL A 103 -1.85 -5.59 15.16
CA VAL A 103 -2.91 -5.96 16.09
C VAL A 103 -2.54 -7.22 16.85
N HIS A 104 -2.81 -7.22 18.14
CA HIS A 104 -2.70 -8.41 18.98
C HIS A 104 -4.07 -9.07 19.11
N LEU A 105 -4.14 -10.38 18.89
CA LEU A 105 -5.36 -11.17 18.88
C LEU A 105 -5.16 -12.47 19.66
N LYS A 106 -6.03 -12.72 20.64
CA LYS A 106 -6.15 -14.03 21.29
C LYS A 106 -6.68 -15.09 20.32
N ALA A 107 -6.54 -16.36 20.67
CA ALA A 107 -7.12 -17.46 19.90
C ALA A 107 -8.63 -17.24 19.68
N GLY A 108 -9.09 -17.32 18.42
CA GLY A 108 -10.48 -17.07 18.02
C GLY A 108 -10.94 -15.61 18.07
N GLU A 109 -10.11 -14.66 18.51
CA GLU A 109 -10.49 -13.26 18.61
C GLU A 109 -10.58 -12.62 17.21
N LYS A 110 -11.58 -11.74 17.02
CA LYS A 110 -11.74 -10.90 15.84
C LYS A 110 -11.63 -9.43 16.23
N LYS A 111 -10.84 -8.66 15.49
CA LYS A 111 -10.77 -7.19 15.58
C LYS A 111 -10.97 -6.54 14.23
N THR A 112 -11.66 -5.41 14.24
CA THR A 112 -11.72 -4.53 13.08
C THR A 112 -10.54 -3.56 13.12
N VAL A 113 -9.78 -3.53 12.03
CA VAL A 113 -8.66 -2.62 11.79
C VAL A 113 -9.14 -1.49 10.89
N TYR A 114 -8.73 -0.27 11.19
CA TYR A 114 -9.18 0.95 10.52
C TYR A 114 -7.98 1.71 9.96
N PHE A 115 -8.05 2.11 8.70
CA PHE A 115 -7.06 2.96 8.05
C PHE A 115 -7.74 4.19 7.48
N THR A 116 -6.99 5.28 7.41
CA THR A 116 -7.44 6.55 6.83
C THR A 116 -6.42 6.98 5.79
N LEU A 117 -6.86 7.04 4.53
CA LEU A 117 -6.03 7.54 3.42
C LEU A 117 -6.49 8.94 3.05
N ASN A 118 -5.54 9.86 2.99
CA ASN A 118 -5.78 11.24 2.59
C ASN A 118 -5.41 11.44 1.11
N LYS A 119 -5.65 12.66 0.61
CA LYS A 119 -5.36 13.04 -0.78
C LYS A 119 -3.92 12.76 -1.22
N ARG A 120 -2.95 12.93 -0.33
CA ARG A 120 -1.51 12.72 -0.61
C ARG A 120 -1.17 11.25 -0.83
N ASP A 121 -1.93 10.33 -0.23
CA ASP A 121 -1.74 8.90 -0.42
C ASP A 121 -2.05 8.46 -1.86
N PHE A 122 -2.83 9.24 -2.60
CA PHE A 122 -3.12 9.01 -4.02
C PHE A 122 -2.28 9.88 -4.97
N ALA A 123 -1.59 10.89 -4.43
CA ALA A 123 -0.86 11.86 -5.23
C ALA A 123 0.45 11.28 -5.79
N PHE A 124 0.87 11.78 -6.95
CA PHE A 124 2.21 11.63 -7.47
C PHE A 124 2.87 13.00 -7.65
N TRP A 125 4.19 13.02 -7.72
CA TRP A 125 4.94 14.22 -8.01
C TRP A 125 5.03 14.42 -9.53
N ASP A 126 4.46 15.51 -10.05
CA ASP A 126 4.62 15.89 -11.46
C ASP A 126 5.82 16.85 -11.59
N GLU A 127 6.86 16.38 -12.27
CA GLU A 127 8.08 17.15 -12.51
C GLU A 127 7.83 18.40 -13.37
N ASN A 128 6.90 18.35 -14.31
CA ASN A 128 6.60 19.48 -15.20
C ASN A 128 6.02 20.67 -14.44
N THR A 129 5.20 20.40 -13.42
CA THR A 129 4.56 21.43 -12.61
C THR A 129 5.16 21.56 -11.22
N SER A 130 6.22 20.79 -10.90
CA SER A 130 6.89 20.75 -9.61
C SER A 130 5.91 20.71 -8.42
N SER A 131 4.88 19.86 -8.52
CA SER A 131 3.79 19.81 -7.55
C SER A 131 3.14 18.42 -7.45
N TRP A 132 2.53 18.14 -6.29
CA TRP A 132 1.76 16.93 -6.08
C TRP A 132 0.43 17.01 -6.83
N LYS A 133 0.24 16.11 -7.79
CA LYS A 133 -1.00 15.97 -8.55
C LYS A 133 -1.73 14.70 -8.18
N VAL A 134 -3.06 14.77 -8.24
CA VAL A 134 -3.93 13.62 -8.13
C VAL A 134 -4.78 13.57 -9.37
N GLU A 135 -4.64 12.51 -10.14
CA GLU A 135 -5.45 12.30 -11.34
C GLU A 135 -6.76 11.58 -10.99
N PRO A 136 -7.87 11.90 -11.68
CA PRO A 136 -9.05 11.05 -11.69
C PRO A 136 -8.68 9.71 -12.33
N GLY A 137 -9.21 8.61 -11.80
CA GLY A 137 -8.88 7.28 -12.28
C GLY A 137 -9.34 6.16 -11.36
N LYS A 138 -9.11 4.92 -11.78
CA LYS A 138 -9.40 3.73 -10.98
C LYS A 138 -8.25 3.39 -10.04
N PHE A 139 -8.57 3.21 -8.77
CA PHE A 139 -7.64 2.78 -7.75
C PHE A 139 -8.09 1.44 -7.16
N GLU A 140 -7.10 0.66 -6.74
CA GLU A 140 -7.28 -0.63 -6.10
C GLU A 140 -6.68 -0.56 -4.69
N ILE A 141 -7.51 -0.80 -3.67
CA ILE A 141 -7.07 -0.97 -2.28
C ILE A 141 -6.82 -2.45 -2.05
N GLN A 142 -5.62 -2.77 -1.59
CA GLN A 142 -5.22 -4.13 -1.27
C GLN A 142 -4.89 -4.22 0.22
N ILE A 143 -5.45 -5.22 0.89
CA ILE A 143 -5.08 -5.58 2.26
C ILE A 143 -4.33 -6.90 2.22
N GLY A 144 -3.15 -6.94 2.82
CA GLY A 144 -2.31 -8.13 2.86
C GLY A 144 -1.59 -8.32 4.18
N ALA A 145 -1.01 -9.51 4.34
CA ALA A 145 -0.06 -9.84 5.40
C ALA A 145 1.39 -9.54 4.96
N SER A 146 1.63 -9.41 3.65
CA SER A 146 2.89 -8.94 3.07
C SER A 146 2.63 -8.37 1.67
N SER A 147 3.63 -7.77 1.02
CA SER A 147 3.45 -7.28 -0.35
C SER A 147 3.11 -8.42 -1.31
N ALA A 148 3.63 -9.63 -1.11
CA ALA A 148 3.32 -10.80 -1.95
C ALA A 148 2.07 -11.57 -1.48
N ASP A 149 1.58 -11.33 -0.27
CA ASP A 149 0.44 -12.06 0.33
C ASP A 149 -0.76 -11.13 0.53
N ILE A 150 -1.38 -10.75 -0.58
CA ILE A 150 -2.59 -9.94 -0.61
C ILE A 150 -3.81 -10.83 -0.35
N LYS A 151 -4.59 -10.49 0.67
CA LYS A 151 -5.74 -11.27 1.15
C LYS A 151 -7.06 -10.76 0.59
N LEU A 152 -7.23 -9.44 0.54
CA LEU A 152 -8.45 -8.79 0.08
C LEU A 152 -8.13 -7.62 -0.85
N VAL A 153 -8.97 -7.45 -1.85
CA VAL A 153 -8.85 -6.39 -2.85
C VAL A 153 -10.20 -5.70 -3.01
N LYS A 154 -10.20 -4.37 -3.08
CA LYS A 154 -11.39 -3.58 -3.41
C LYS A 154 -11.04 -2.46 -4.37
N ASN A 155 -11.73 -2.44 -5.50
CA ASN A 155 -11.60 -1.40 -6.52
C ASN A 155 -12.58 -0.28 -6.26
N PHE A 156 -12.16 0.94 -6.55
CA PHE A 156 -13.03 2.11 -6.56
C PHE A 156 -12.56 3.11 -7.61
N CYS A 157 -13.51 3.89 -8.13
CA CYS A 157 -13.23 4.94 -9.10
C CYS A 157 -13.14 6.27 -8.37
N LYS A 158 -12.07 7.03 -8.57
CA LYS A 158 -11.99 8.42 -8.18
C LYS A 158 -12.57 9.26 -9.32
N PHE A 159 -13.85 9.60 -9.19
CA PHE A 159 -14.71 10.46 -10.04
C PHE A 159 -14.34 10.59 -11.53
N ASN A 160 -15.29 10.21 -12.38
CA ASN A 160 -15.42 10.75 -13.74
C ASN A 160 -15.36 12.28 -13.65
N ALA A 161 -14.50 12.92 -14.44
CA ALA A 161 -14.73 14.30 -14.80
C ALA A 161 -16.15 14.36 -15.39
N ASN A 162 -17.08 15.00 -14.68
CA ASN A 162 -18.37 15.32 -15.28
C ASN A 162 -18.05 16.15 -16.53
N THR A 163 -18.27 15.55 -17.70
CA THR A 163 -18.63 16.27 -18.91
C THR A 163 -19.74 17.25 -18.54
N ASN A 164 -19.44 18.53 -18.69
CA ASN A 164 -20.45 19.58 -18.84
C ASN A 164 -21.42 19.21 -19.98
#